data_AF-A0A2V8GU64-F1
#
_entry.id   AF-A0A2V8GU64-F1
#
_cell.length_a   1.000
_cell.length_b   1.000
_cell.length_c   1.000
_cell.angle_alpha   90.00
_cell.angle_beta   90.00
_cell.angle_gamma   90.00
#
_symmetry.space_group_name_H-M   'P 1'
#
loop_
_entity.id
_entity.type
_entity.pdbx_description
1 polymer ?
#
loop_
_entity_poly.entity_id
_entity_poly.type
_entity_poly.pdbx_seq_one_letter_code
_entity_poly.pdbx_strand_id
1 'polypeptide(L)'
;MSNGLFDDERERLERSERPERSERPGTPLAERMRPRTLDEVVGQDEILAPGKPLRETIERDLLQSIILWGPPGTGKTTLARIIADMTQ
;
A
#
# COMPACT_ATOMS: atom_id res chain seq x y z
N MET A 1 24.96 21.53 -23.42
CA MET A 1 25.75 20.71 -22.48
C MET A 1 24.87 20.43 -21.29
N SER A 2 24.91 19.16 -20.84
CA SER A 2 24.18 18.53 -19.74
C SER A 2 23.67 19.45 -18.63
N ASN A 3 22.40 19.30 -18.24
CA ASN A 3 21.99 19.02 -16.86
C ASN A 3 20.46 18.97 -16.76
N GLY A 4 19.87 17.84 -17.15
CA GLY A 4 18.45 17.55 -16.90
C GLY A 4 18.18 16.07 -16.58
N LEU A 5 19.18 15.21 -16.73
CA LEU A 5 19.10 13.77 -16.41
C LEU A 5 19.62 13.44 -15.00
N PHE A 6 20.37 14.36 -14.37
CA PHE A 6 21.07 14.11 -13.10
C PHE A 6 20.38 14.70 -11.85
N ASP A 7 19.42 15.62 -12.02
CA ASP A 7 18.65 16.18 -10.88
C ASP A 7 17.54 15.22 -10.43
N ASP A 8 16.92 14.50 -11.37
CA ASP A 8 15.83 13.55 -11.10
C ASP A 8 16.32 12.30 -10.33
N GLU A 9 17.56 11.87 -10.57
CA GLU A 9 18.20 10.79 -9.80
C GLU A 9 18.53 11.22 -8.37
N ARG A 10 18.94 12.48 -8.14
CA ARG A 10 19.22 12.99 -6.79
C ARG A 10 17.95 13.10 -5.96
N GLU A 11 16.85 13.62 -6.52
CA GLU A 11 15.57 13.66 -5.78
C GLU A 11 15.03 12.26 -5.47
N ARG A 12 15.22 11.29 -6.39
CA ARG A 12 14.84 9.89 -6.17
C ARG A 12 15.69 9.21 -5.09
N LEU A 13 17.00 9.49 -5.06
CA LEU A 13 17.93 9.03 -4.02
C LEU A 13 17.61 9.67 -2.67
N GLU A 14 17.34 10.97 -2.61
CA GLU A 14 16.94 11.68 -1.38
C GLU A 14 15.60 11.18 -0.81
N ARG A 15 14.65 10.82 -1.67
CA ARG A 15 13.39 10.19 -1.24
C ARG A 15 13.60 8.79 -0.67
N SER A 16 14.61 8.06 -1.16
CA SER A 16 14.97 6.72 -0.67
C SER A 16 15.72 6.73 0.67
N GLU A 17 16.37 7.84 1.04
CA GLU A 17 17.10 7.98 2.30
C GLU A 17 16.21 8.39 3.49
N ARG A 18 14.99 8.85 3.24
CA ARG A 18 14.04 9.14 4.32
C ARG A 18 13.53 7.82 4.91
N PRO A 19 13.75 7.54 6.21
CA PRO A 19 13.24 6.30 6.80
C PRO A 19 11.73 6.25 6.62
N GLU A 20 11.24 5.13 6.08
CA GLU A 20 9.82 4.88 5.98
C GLU A 20 9.18 5.04 7.38
N ARG A 21 7.91 5.44 7.44
CA ARG A 21 7.24 5.71 8.73
C ARG A 21 7.29 4.52 9.70
N SER A 22 7.40 3.29 9.17
CA SER A 22 7.57 2.04 9.91
C SER A 22 8.95 1.87 10.57
N GLU A 23 10.00 2.54 10.09
CA GLU A 23 11.40 2.32 10.49
C GLU A 23 11.90 3.28 11.56
N ARG A 24 11.05 4.21 12.00
CA ARG A 24 11.42 5.16 13.06
C ARG A 24 11.64 4.43 14.40
N PRO A 25 12.67 4.80 15.18
CA PRO A 25 12.86 4.27 16.53
C PRO A 25 11.59 4.48 17.36
N GLY A 26 11.09 3.40 17.98
CA GLY A 26 9.87 3.43 18.80
C GLY A 26 8.56 3.18 18.05
N THR A 27 8.57 2.94 16.73
CA THR A 27 7.35 2.54 16.01
C THR A 27 6.81 1.21 16.54
N PRO A 28 5.51 1.09 16.89
CA PRO A 28 4.92 -0.17 17.38
C PRO A 28 5.03 -1.31 16.36
N LEU A 29 5.15 -2.56 16.84
CA LEU A 29 5.21 -3.75 15.98
C LEU A 29 4.04 -3.82 14.99
N ALA A 30 2.83 -3.51 15.45
CA ALA A 30 1.62 -3.54 14.61
C ALA A 30 1.72 -2.62 13.39
N GLU A 31 2.42 -1.48 13.50
CA GLU A 31 2.61 -0.57 12.36
C GLU A 31 3.71 -1.09 11.43
N ARG A 32 4.74 -1.76 11.96
CA ARG A 32 5.81 -2.37 11.15
C ARG A 32 5.34 -3.59 10.38
N MET A 33 4.46 -4.39 10.97
CA MET A 33 3.89 -5.60 10.36
C MET A 33 2.74 -5.31 9.41
N ARG A 34 2.37 -4.04 9.20
CA ARG A 34 1.24 -3.67 8.37
C ARG A 34 1.54 -4.03 6.89
N PRO A 35 0.70 -4.84 6.23
CA PRO A 35 0.81 -5.13 4.80
C PRO A 35 0.94 -3.89 3.93
N ARG A 36 1.76 -4.00 2.87
CA ARG A 36 2.03 -2.96 1.86
C ARG A 36 1.40 -3.29 0.51
N THR A 37 1.13 -4.57 0.26
CA THR A 37 0.56 -5.08 -0.99
C THR A 37 -0.65 -5.96 -0.71
N LEU A 38 -1.51 -6.18 -1.70
CA LEU A 38 -2.67 -7.08 -1.56
C LEU A 38 -2.24 -8.52 -1.25
N ASP A 39 -1.08 -8.97 -1.75
CA ASP A 39 -0.55 -10.33 -1.53
C ASP A 39 -0.05 -10.55 -0.10
N GLU A 40 0.23 -9.49 0.65
CA GLU A 40 0.62 -9.57 2.05
C GLU A 40 -0.59 -9.64 3.01
N VAL A 41 -1.82 -9.47 2.49
CA VAL A 41 -3.04 -9.52 3.32
C VAL A 41 -3.41 -10.96 3.61
N VAL A 42 -3.35 -11.34 4.89
CA VAL A 42 -3.66 -12.71 5.33
C VAL A 42 -5.13 -12.85 5.72
N GLY A 43 -5.76 -13.95 5.31
CA GLY A 43 -7.09 -14.36 5.76
C GLY A 43 -8.26 -13.68 5.05
N GLN A 44 -8.01 -13.03 3.91
CA GLN A 44 -9.03 -12.39 3.07
C GLN A 44 -9.06 -12.96 1.63
N ASP A 45 -8.49 -14.15 1.43
CA ASP A 45 -8.30 -14.77 0.10
C ASP A 45 -9.60 -14.97 -0.68
N GLU A 46 -10.72 -15.21 0.01
CA GLU A 46 -12.01 -15.41 -0.63
C GLU A 46 -12.44 -14.22 -1.51
N ILE A 47 -11.98 -13.01 -1.15
CA ILE A 47 -12.28 -11.75 -1.83
C ILE A 47 -11.04 -11.07 -2.46
N LEU A 48 -9.83 -11.34 -1.96
CA LEU A 48 -8.58 -10.70 -2.40
C LEU A 48 -7.59 -11.65 -3.11
N ALA A 49 -7.92 -12.93 -3.31
CA ALA A 49 -7.08 -13.80 -4.14
C ALA A 49 -7.06 -13.32 -5.61
N PRO A 50 -6.01 -13.65 -6.38
CA PRO A 50 -5.96 -13.32 -7.81
C PRO A 50 -7.20 -13.82 -8.56
N GLY A 51 -7.72 -13.00 -9.49
CA GLY A 51 -8.93 -13.30 -10.24
C GLY A 51 -10.25 -13.10 -9.48
N LYS A 52 -10.22 -12.70 -8.20
CA LYS A 52 -11.44 -12.35 -7.46
C LYS A 52 -11.97 -10.98 -7.90
N PRO A 53 -13.30 -10.78 -7.93
CA PRO A 53 -13.88 -9.55 -8.46
C PRO A 53 -13.35 -8.26 -7.81
N LEU A 54 -13.19 -8.25 -6.48
CA LEU A 54 -12.67 -7.08 -5.77
C LEU A 54 -11.19 -6.82 -6.07
N ARG A 55 -10.37 -7.87 -6.17
CA ARG A 55 -8.96 -7.71 -6.57
C ARG A 55 -8.83 -7.17 -7.99
N GLU A 56 -9.57 -7.74 -8.93
CA GLU A 56 -9.58 -7.30 -10.33
C GLU A 56 -10.01 -5.84 -10.48
N THR A 57 -11.01 -5.38 -9.72
CA THR A 57 -11.44 -3.96 -9.80
C THR A 57 -10.42 -3.00 -9.19
N ILE A 58 -9.72 -3.39 -8.13
CA ILE A 58 -8.61 -2.60 -7.56
C ILE A 58 -7.44 -2.53 -8.55
N GLU A 59 -6.99 -3.67 -9.08
CA GLU A 59 -5.84 -3.76 -9.98
C GLU A 59 -6.05 -3.04 -11.32
N ARG A 60 -7.31 -2.95 -11.78
CA ARG A 60 -7.69 -2.25 -13.01
C ARG A 60 -8.02 -0.76 -12.79
N ASP A 61 -7.93 -0.27 -11.55
CA ASP A 61 -8.32 1.10 -11.20
C ASP A 61 -9.78 1.44 -11.56
N LEU A 62 -10.67 0.46 -11.39
CA LEU A 62 -12.11 0.57 -11.66
C LEU A 62 -12.95 0.56 -10.38
N LEU A 63 -12.30 0.67 -9.22
CA LEU A 63 -12.96 0.57 -7.93
C LEU A 63 -13.84 1.81 -7.69
N GLN A 64 -15.12 1.58 -7.43
CA GLN A 64 -16.04 2.63 -6.99
C GLN A 64 -15.96 2.84 -5.47
N SER A 65 -16.81 3.72 -4.93
CA SER A 65 -16.95 3.89 -3.47
C SER A 65 -17.31 2.56 -2.79
N ILE A 66 -16.47 2.12 -1.85
CA ILE A 66 -16.67 0.90 -1.07
C ILE A 66 -16.77 1.19 0.43
N ILE A 67 -17.47 0.30 1.15
CA ILE A 67 -17.50 0.28 2.61
C ILE A 67 -16.76 -0.96 3.10
N LEU A 68 -15.69 -0.76 3.86
CA LEU A 68 -14.99 -1.86 4.53
C LEU A 68 -15.59 -2.07 5.92
N TRP A 69 -16.24 -3.21 6.14
CA TRP A 69 -16.90 -3.56 7.41
C TRP A 69 -16.33 -4.86 8.00
N GLY A 70 -16.31 -4.96 9.33
CA GLY A 70 -15.86 -6.16 10.05
C GLY A 70 -15.28 -5.86 11.44
N PRO A 71 -15.00 -6.91 12.25
CA PRO A 71 -14.48 -6.81 13.62
C PRO A 71 -13.20 -5.96 13.76
N PRO A 72 -12.87 -5.41 14.94
CA PRO A 72 -11.62 -4.66 15.12
C PRO A 72 -10.39 -5.54 14.83
N GLY A 73 -9.33 -4.94 14.28
CA GLY A 73 -8.08 -5.65 13.99
C GLY A 73 -8.04 -6.46 12.69
N THR A 74 -9.13 -6.56 11.92
CA THR A 74 -9.18 -7.34 10.66
C THR A 74 -8.49 -6.69 9.44
N GLY A 75 -7.73 -5.61 9.64
CA GLY A 75 -6.96 -5.00 8.55
C GLY A 75 -7.71 -4.03 7.63
N LYS A 76 -8.96 -3.64 7.92
CA LYS A 76 -9.73 -2.68 7.08
C LYS A 76 -8.98 -1.39 6.75
N THR A 77 -8.42 -0.72 7.78
CA THR A 77 -7.66 0.52 7.58
C THR A 77 -6.38 0.28 6.78
N THR A 78 -5.79 -0.91 6.91
CA THR A 78 -4.63 -1.31 6.11
C THR A 78 -5.02 -1.52 4.66
N LEU A 79 -6.10 -2.25 4.40
CA LEU A 79 -6.60 -2.52 3.06
C LEU A 79 -6.98 -1.22 2.35
N ALA A 80 -7.66 -0.30 3.04
CA ALA A 80 -7.96 1.03 2.49
C ALA A 80 -6.68 1.79 2.08
N ARG A 81 -5.61 1.69 2.87
CA ARG A 81 -4.34 2.34 2.55
C ARG A 81 -3.68 1.71 1.32
N ILE A 82 -3.64 0.38 1.26
CA ILE A 82 -3.09 -0.34 0.11
C ILE A 82 -3.85 0.03 -1.17
N ILE A 83 -5.19 0.04 -1.13
CA ILE A 83 -6.01 0.44 -2.26
C ILE A 83 -5.67 1.87 -2.69
N ALA A 84 -5.63 2.82 -1.75
CA ALA A 84 -5.29 4.21 -2.04
C ALA A 84 -3.87 4.40 -2.60
N ASP A 85 -2.92 3.53 -2.22
CA ASP A 85 -1.55 3.56 -2.77
C ASP A 85 -1.47 2.91 -4.18
N MET A 86 -2.47 2.10 -4.57
CA MET A 86 -2.54 1.40 -5.86
C MET A 86 -3.36 2.13 -6.93
N THR A 87 -4.38 2.89 -6.52
CA THR A 87 -5.32 3.61 -7.41
C THR A 87 -4.95 5.10 -7.53
N GLN A 88 -5.10 5.73 -8.69
CA GLN A 88 -4.67 7.13 -8.93
C GLN A 88 -5.76 8.19 -8.75
#